data_AF-A0A976KV93-F1
#
_entry.id   AF-A0A976KV93-F1
#
_cell.length_a   1.000
_cell.length_b   1.000
_cell.length_c   1.000
_cell.angle_alpha   90.00
_cell.angle_beta   90.00
_cell.angle_gamma   90.00
#
_symmetry.space_group_name_H-M   'P 1'
#
loop_
_entity.id
_entity.type
_entity.pdbx_description
1 polymer ?
#
loop_
_entity_poly.entity_id
_entity_poly.type
_entity_poly.pdbx_seq_one_letter_code
_entity_poly.pdbx_strand_id
1 'polypeptide(L)'
;MNSEKPLQHPPSIRFEELNWIATSALPRDREQSHRLHEPDHLIGTIDPMTGRDIIDVIGHPSLVDGNLTIYFESEKTKAEFKQMPLNHPYEHALGKPAEDMDRGG
;
A
#
# COMPACT_ATOMS: atom_id res chain seq x y z
N MET A 1 47.08 -32.51 25.21
CA MET A 1 47.01 -32.75 23.75
C MET A 1 45.62 -32.35 23.32
N ASN A 2 45.43 -31.10 22.90
CA ASN A 2 44.12 -30.56 22.56
C ASN A 2 44.04 -30.49 21.03
N SER A 3 43.23 -31.37 20.43
CA SER A 3 42.99 -31.39 19.00
C SER A 3 41.95 -30.34 18.64
N GLU A 4 42.39 -29.23 18.05
CA GLU A 4 41.49 -28.23 17.46
C GLU A 4 40.86 -28.80 16.18
N LYS A 5 39.52 -28.85 16.13
CA LYS A 5 38.78 -29.22 14.92
C LYS A 5 38.86 -28.06 13.93
N PRO A 6 39.17 -28.30 12.64
CA PRO A 6 39.19 -27.23 11.65
C PRO A 6 37.78 -26.67 11.44
N LEU A 7 37.66 -25.35 11.48
CA LEU A 7 36.46 -24.60 11.15
C LEU A 7 36.08 -24.91 9.69
N GLN A 8 34.99 -25.65 9.48
CA GLN A 8 34.42 -25.81 8.15
C GLN A 8 33.75 -24.50 7.75
N HIS A 9 34.39 -23.77 6.83
CA HIS A 9 33.76 -22.63 6.17
C HIS A 9 32.76 -23.13 5.11
N PRO A 10 31.57 -22.53 5.00
CA PRO A 10 30.67 -22.84 3.89
C PRO A 10 31.37 -22.50 2.57
N PRO A 11 31.15 -23.29 1.50
CA PRO A 11 31.77 -23.02 0.21
C PRO A 11 31.35 -21.64 -0.28
N SER A 12 32.33 -20.87 -0.77
CA SER A 12 32.09 -19.57 -1.40
C SER A 12 31.21 -19.77 -2.62
N ILE A 13 30.08 -19.07 -2.69
CA ILE A 13 29.26 -19.03 -3.91
C ILE A 13 30.07 -18.33 -5.00
N ARG A 14 30.47 -19.09 -6.03
CA ARG A 14 31.18 -18.56 -7.20
C ARG A 14 30.16 -18.07 -8.22
N PHE A 15 29.89 -16.77 -8.22
CA PHE A 15 28.93 -16.18 -9.15
C PHE A 15 29.37 -16.32 -10.61
N GLU A 16 30.67 -16.50 -10.85
CA GLU A 16 31.25 -16.74 -12.18
C GLU A 16 30.86 -18.11 -12.78
N GLU A 17 30.50 -19.09 -11.94
CA GLU A 17 30.01 -20.41 -12.39
C GLU A 17 28.51 -20.42 -12.66
N LEU A 18 27.79 -19.42 -12.13
CA LEU A 18 26.40 -19.22 -12.48
C LEU A 18 26.41 -18.71 -13.91
N ASN A 19 26.06 -19.58 -14.86
CA ASN A 19 25.80 -19.24 -16.26
C ASN A 19 24.50 -18.41 -16.35
N TRP A 20 24.43 -17.33 -15.58
CA TRP A 20 23.36 -16.36 -15.53
C TRP A 20 23.42 -15.56 -16.82
N ILE A 21 22.82 -16.12 -17.85
CA ILE A 21 22.46 -15.37 -19.05
C ILE A 21 21.37 -14.42 -18.57
N ALA A 22 21.64 -13.11 -18.62
CA ALA A 22 20.63 -12.09 -18.39
C ALA A 22 19.50 -12.32 -19.41
N THR A 23 18.48 -13.08 -19.03
CA THR A 23 17.30 -13.30 -19.85
C THR A 23 16.68 -11.94 -20.12
N SER A 24 16.25 -11.73 -21.37
CA SER A 24 15.47 -10.55 -21.75
C SER A 24 14.35 -10.32 -20.75
N ALA A 25 14.08 -9.06 -20.43
CA ALA A 25 13.00 -8.65 -19.52
C ALA A 25 11.73 -9.47 -19.80
N LEU A 26 11.20 -10.11 -18.75
CA LEU A 26 9.99 -10.90 -18.87
C LEU A 26 8.84 -9.95 -19.23
N PRO A 27 7.78 -10.42 -19.89
CA PRO A 27 6.64 -9.57 -20.22
C PRO A 27 6.06 -8.80 -19.02
N ARG A 28 6.14 -9.38 -17.80
CA ARG A 28 5.72 -8.73 -16.55
C ARG A 28 6.58 -7.53 -16.12
N ASP A 29 7.82 -7.46 -16.62
CA ASP A 29 8.79 -6.41 -16.27
C ASP A 29 8.65 -5.20 -17.22
N ARG A 30 7.78 -5.29 -18.24
CA ARG A 30 7.58 -4.24 -19.25
C ARG A 30 6.68 -3.12 -18.77
N GLU A 31 5.76 -3.42 -17.86
CA GLU A 31 4.77 -2.48 -17.37
C GLU A 31 4.65 -2.63 -15.86
N GLN A 32 4.34 -1.50 -15.19
CA GLN A 32 4.07 -1.49 -13.77
C GLN A 32 2.82 -2.33 -13.47
N SER A 33 2.85 -3.08 -12.36
CA SER A 33 1.74 -3.95 -12.00
C SER A 33 0.51 -3.16 -11.56
N HIS A 34 -0.45 -2.94 -12.46
CA HIS A 34 -1.67 -2.17 -12.20
C HIS A 34 -2.45 -2.64 -10.95
N ARG A 35 -2.47 -3.95 -10.66
CA ARG A 35 -3.21 -4.51 -9.50
C ARG A 35 -2.74 -4.00 -8.13
N LEU A 36 -1.49 -3.55 -8.01
CA LEU A 36 -0.96 -3.01 -6.74
C LEU A 36 -1.20 -1.50 -6.61
N HIS A 37 -1.36 -0.79 -7.73
CA HIS A 37 -1.42 0.66 -7.75
C HIS A 37 -2.84 1.20 -8.01
N GLU A 38 -3.76 0.33 -8.43
CA GLU A 38 -5.17 0.65 -8.69
C GLU A 38 -6.08 -0.37 -8.00
N PRO A 39 -6.21 -0.32 -6.66
CA PRO A 39 -7.11 -1.22 -5.95
C PRO A 39 -8.58 -0.92 -6.30
N ASP A 40 -9.33 -1.96 -6.66
CA ASP A 40 -10.77 -1.89 -6.98
C ASP A 40 -11.60 -1.35 -5.80
N HIS A 41 -11.16 -1.65 -4.58
CA HIS A 41 -11.86 -1.27 -3.35
C HIS A 41 -10.87 -1.06 -2.20
N LEU A 42 -11.07 0.03 -1.44
CA LEU A 42 -10.30 0.38 -0.26
C LEU A 42 -11.19 0.33 0.99
N ILE A 43 -10.63 -0.12 2.10
CA ILE A 43 -11.31 -0.17 3.39
C ILE A 43 -10.47 0.59 4.42
N GLY A 44 -11.06 1.60 5.06
CA GLY A 44 -10.51 2.32 6.19
C GLY A 44 -11.15 1.84 7.49
N THR A 45 -10.37 1.21 8.36
CA THR A 45 -10.81 0.72 9.69
C THR A 45 -10.55 1.72 10.81
N ILE A 46 -9.86 2.83 10.52
CA ILE A 46 -9.56 3.85 11.52
C ILE A 46 -10.67 4.90 11.49
N ASP A 47 -11.34 5.12 12.61
CA ASP A 47 -12.33 6.20 12.73
C ASP A 47 -11.61 7.55 12.50
N PRO A 48 -11.97 8.31 11.46
CA PRO A 48 -11.26 9.56 11.12
C PRO A 48 -11.46 10.67 12.17
N MET A 49 -12.50 10.59 13.00
CA MET A 49 -12.75 11.57 14.05
C MET A 49 -11.99 11.28 15.34
N THR A 50 -11.82 10.00 15.70
CA THR A 50 -11.20 9.61 16.98
C THR A 50 -9.78 9.06 16.82
N GLY A 51 -9.40 8.65 15.60
CA GLY A 51 -8.13 8.00 15.31
C GLY A 51 -8.01 6.57 15.86
N ARG A 52 -9.12 5.99 16.34
CA ARG A 52 -9.13 4.64 16.89
C ARG A 52 -9.31 3.60 15.81
N ASP A 53 -8.59 2.49 15.95
CA ASP A 53 -8.72 1.36 15.04
C ASP A 53 -9.95 0.51 15.40
N ILE A 54 -10.73 0.18 14.38
CA ILE A 54 -11.95 -0.62 14.47
C ILE A 54 -11.59 -2.03 14.00
N ILE A 55 -11.25 -2.88 14.96
CA ILE A 55 -10.79 -4.26 14.73
C ILE A 55 -11.88 -5.12 14.10
N ASP A 56 -13.13 -4.95 14.53
CA ASP A 56 -14.30 -5.62 13.94
C ASP A 56 -15.20 -4.58 13.27
N VAL A 57 -15.26 -4.65 11.95
CA VAL A 57 -16.07 -3.73 11.15
C VAL A 57 -17.55 -4.13 11.11
N ILE A 58 -17.89 -5.34 11.55
CA ILE A 58 -19.26 -5.85 11.49
C ILE A 58 -20.12 -5.12 12.53
N GLY A 59 -21.21 -4.50 12.07
CA GLY A 59 -22.12 -3.74 12.93
C GLY A 59 -21.67 -2.32 13.25
N HIS A 60 -20.49 -1.91 12.79
CA HIS A 60 -20.05 -0.53 12.87
C HIS A 60 -20.66 0.32 11.75
N PRO A 61 -21.02 1.58 12.06
CA PRO A 61 -21.49 2.50 11.04
C PRO A 61 -20.40 2.77 10.00
N SER A 62 -20.78 2.81 8.73
CA SER A 62 -19.86 3.08 7.63
C SER A 62 -20.36 4.18 6.70
N LEU A 63 -19.43 4.73 5.92
CA LEU A 63 -19.65 5.67 4.83
C LEU A 63 -18.89 5.18 3.60
N VAL A 64 -19.55 5.15 2.45
CA VAL A 64 -18.91 4.85 1.17
C VAL A 64 -18.61 6.18 0.47
N ASP A 65 -17.35 6.39 0.12
CA ASP A 65 -16.85 7.54 -0.63
C ASP A 65 -16.04 7.03 -1.84
N GLY A 66 -16.67 7.02 -3.01
CA GLY A 66 -16.07 6.43 -4.23
C GLY A 66 -15.75 4.94 -4.05
N ASN A 67 -14.48 4.57 -4.19
CA ASN A 67 -13.98 3.20 -3.98
C ASN A 67 -13.54 2.92 -2.53
N LEU A 68 -13.63 3.91 -1.62
CA LEU A 68 -13.25 3.78 -0.22
C LEU A 68 -14.48 3.59 0.67
N THR A 69 -14.45 2.57 1.53
CA THR A 69 -15.39 2.44 2.65
C THR A 69 -14.71 2.82 3.95
N ILE A 70 -15.26 3.81 4.64
CA ILE A 70 -14.76 4.33 5.92
C ILE A 70 -15.68 3.82 7.03
N TYR A 71 -15.11 3.15 8.03
CA TYR A 71 -15.82 2.72 9.23
C TYR A 71 -15.66 3.72 10.38
N PHE A 72 -16.68 3.79 11.22
CA PHE A 72 -16.74 4.71 12.37
C PHE A 72 -17.02 3.93 13.65
N GLU A 73 -16.49 4.42 14.76
CA GLU A 73 -16.73 3.87 16.09
C GLU A 73 -18.21 3.99 16.48
N SER A 74 -18.89 5.07 16.04
CA SER A 74 -20.29 5.33 16.36
C SER A 74 -21.02 6.16 15.30
N GLU A 75 -22.36 6.18 15.34
CA GLU A 75 -23.16 7.04 14.45
C GLU A 75 -22.90 8.53 14.72
N LYS A 76 -22.48 8.87 15.94
CA LYS A 76 -22.12 10.24 16.32
C LYS A 76 -20.87 10.70 15.57
N THR A 77 -19.80 9.90 15.59
CA THR A 77 -18.54 10.26 14.91
C THR A 77 -18.72 10.31 13.40
N LYS A 78 -19.53 9.40 12.83
CA LYS A 78 -19.95 9.48 11.43
C LYS A 78 -20.71 10.76 11.10
N ALA A 79 -21.64 11.20 11.95
CA ALA A 79 -22.40 12.44 11.73
C ALA A 79 -21.50 13.68 11.82
N GLU A 80 -20.58 13.72 12.79
CA GLU A 80 -19.59 14.80 12.94
C GLU A 80 -18.70 14.88 11.70
N PHE A 81 -18.21 13.75 11.20
CA PHE A 81 -17.42 13.69 9.97
C PHE A 81 -18.17 14.27 8.76
N LYS A 82 -19.45 13.93 8.59
CA LYS A 82 -20.28 14.48 7.50
C LYS A 82 -20.54 15.99 7.61
N GLN A 83 -20.57 16.52 8.83
CA GLN A 83 -20.78 17.94 9.07
C GLN A 83 -19.48 18.74 9.02
N MET A 84 -18.33 18.06 8.99
CA MET A 84 -17.04 18.71 8.96
C MET A 84 -16.89 19.46 7.62
N PRO A 85 -16.69 20.79 7.64
CA PRO A 85 -16.51 21.55 6.42
C PRO A 85 -15.23 21.08 5.74
N LEU A 86 -15.30 20.85 4.43
CA LEU A 86 -14.16 20.46 3.62
C LEU A 86 -13.26 21.69 3.42
N ASN A 87 -12.45 22.03 4.43
CA ASN A 87 -11.50 23.13 4.34
C ASN A 87 -10.23 22.66 3.61
N HIS A 88 -10.36 22.41 2.32
CA HIS A 88 -9.20 22.17 1.48
C HIS A 88 -8.96 23.37 0.57
N PRO A 89 -7.70 23.83 0.42
CA PRO A 89 -7.37 25.04 -0.34
C PRO A 89 -7.66 24.94 -1.85
N TYR A 90 -8.16 23.80 -2.33
CA TYR A 90 -8.37 23.48 -3.74
C TYR A 90 -9.77 22.92 -4.03
N GLU A 91 -10.86 23.46 -3.44
CA GLU A 91 -12.26 22.93 -3.49
C GLU A 91 -12.70 22.29 -4.83
N HIS A 92 -12.12 22.74 -5.94
CA HIS A 92 -12.20 22.08 -7.22
C HIS A 92 -10.80 21.65 -7.69
N ALA A 93 -10.43 20.38 -7.49
CA ALA A 93 -9.38 19.76 -8.30
C ALA A 93 -9.90 19.67 -9.75
N LEU A 94 -9.84 20.79 -10.47
CA LEU A 94 -10.18 20.92 -11.88
C LEU A 94 -9.02 20.39 -12.70
N GLY A 95 -8.99 19.09 -12.91
CA GLY A 95 -8.11 18.51 -13.91
C GLY A 95 -7.93 17.03 -13.74
N LYS A 96 -7.89 16.32 -14.86
CA LYS A 96 -7.21 15.02 -14.91
C LYS A 96 -5.76 15.26 -14.45
N PRO A 97 -5.16 14.36 -13.66
CA PRO A 97 -3.73 14.44 -13.39
C PRO A 97 -3.00 14.53 -14.74
N ALA A 98 -2.00 15.41 -14.81
CA ALA A 98 -1.20 15.54 -16.02
C ALA A 98 -0.50 14.20 -16.29
N GLU A 99 -0.56 13.73 -17.54
CA GLU A 99 0.02 12.44 -17.97
C GLU A 99 1.54 12.35 -17.70
N ASP A 100 2.20 13.48 -17.41
CA ASP A 100 3.63 13.57 -17.13
C ASP A 100 4.02 13.36 -15.66
N MET A 101 3.06 13.34 -14.74
CA MET A 101 3.30 13.14 -13.30
C MET A 101 3.46 11.65 -12.92
N ASP A 102 3.19 10.73 -13.86
CA ASP A 102 3.33 9.28 -13.67
C ASP A 102 4.72 8.76 -14.06
N ARG A 103 5.75 9.58 -13.85
CA ARG A 103 7.15 9.18 -14.05
C ARG A 103 7.94 9.46 -12.78
N GLY A 104 7.71 8.61 -11.77
CA GLY A 104 8.49 8.61 -10.53
C GLY A 104 10.00 8.62 -10.82
N GLY A 105 10.72 9.51 -10.12
CA GLY A 105 12.18 9.61 -10.16
C GLY A 105 12.87 8.61 -9.26
#